data_AF-A0A5E4D0C8-F1
#
_entry.id   AF-A0A5E4D0C8-F1
#
_cell.length_a   1.000
_cell.length_b   1.000
_cell.length_c   1.000
_cell.angle_alpha   90.00
_cell.angle_beta   90.00
_cell.angle_gamma   90.00
#
_symmetry.space_group_name_H-M   'P 1'
#
loop_
_entity.id
_entity.type
_entity.pdbx_description
1 polymer ?
#
loop_
_entity_poly.entity_id
_entity_poly.type
_entity_poly.pdbx_seq_one_letter_code
_entity_poly.pdbx_strand_id
1 'polypeptide(L)'
;MLELDLDGQPITEDEYLENALKLIKGKNPNIQNSNISLLSHIDKVPQNQLESNFQEQLKKLCSYVFTNAKTKTLRGGITVTGNRLATLVETYVDAINKGTIPCLENAVTTLAQRENSAALQKAADHYSEQMAQRVQFPTDTLQELLEVHTACEREAITVFMEHSFKDENLGFQKKLIETIERKKGSSFATERRGIS
;
A
#
# COMPACT_ATOMS: atom_id res chain seq x y z
N MET A 1 -14.12 15.64 37.72
CA MET A 1 -13.04 15.95 36.77
C MET A 1 -11.75 15.54 37.47
N LEU A 2 -10.96 14.62 36.90
CA LEU A 2 -9.65 14.30 37.45
C LEU A 2 -8.76 15.51 37.16
N GLU A 3 -8.23 16.17 38.19
CA GLU A 3 -7.13 17.12 38.00
C GLU A 3 -5.88 16.29 37.71
N LEU A 4 -5.27 16.50 36.54
CA LEU A 4 -4.01 15.86 36.20
C LEU A 4 -2.92 16.54 37.02
N ASP A 5 -2.49 15.85 38.07
CA ASP A 5 -1.50 16.33 39.02
C ASP A 5 -0.39 15.27 39.19
N LEU A 6 0.85 15.75 39.25
CA LEU A 6 2.00 14.97 39.68
C LEU A 6 2.77 15.80 40.71
N ASP A 7 2.88 15.27 41.93
CA ASP A 7 3.57 15.93 43.06
C ASP A 7 3.04 17.34 43.40
N GLY A 8 1.73 17.58 43.20
CA GLY A 8 1.10 18.88 43.45
C GLY A 8 1.31 19.92 42.34
N GLN A 9 1.82 19.52 41.17
CA GLN A 9 1.91 20.34 39.96
C GLN A 9 0.95 19.85 38.87
N PRO A 10 0.18 20.76 38.23
CA PRO A 10 -0.65 20.42 37.10
C PRO A 10 0.22 19.93 35.92
N ILE A 11 -0.16 18.82 35.32
CA ILE A 11 0.52 18.22 34.16
C ILE A 11 -0.40 18.15 32.94
N THR A 12 0.20 18.04 31.77
CA THR A 12 -0.47 17.79 30.48
C THR A 12 -0.83 16.31 30.31
N GLU A 13 -1.70 16.02 29.34
CA GLU A 13 -2.06 14.65 28.96
C GLU A 13 -0.86 13.83 28.44
N ASP A 14 0.08 14.48 27.74
CA ASP A 14 1.31 13.86 27.25
C ASP A 14 2.27 13.54 28.41
N GLU A 15 2.46 14.46 29.35
CA GLU A 15 3.25 14.22 30.57
C GLU A 15 2.64 13.11 31.43
N TYR A 16 1.32 13.01 31.50
CA TYR A 16 0.64 11.89 32.15
C TYR A 16 0.98 10.57 31.46
N LEU A 17 0.91 10.50 30.14
CA LEU A 17 1.26 9.29 29.37
C LEU A 17 2.73 8.91 29.56
N GLU A 18 3.65 9.86 29.46
CA GLU A 18 5.09 9.63 29.66
C GLU A 18 5.37 9.08 31.07
N ASN A 19 4.71 9.60 32.09
CA ASN A 19 4.82 9.10 33.46
C ASN A 19 4.20 7.70 33.61
N ALA A 20 3.05 7.43 33.01
CA ALA A 20 2.38 6.12 33.06
C ALA A 20 3.19 5.02 32.34
N LEU A 21 4.00 5.38 31.34
CA LEU A 21 4.87 4.46 30.62
C LEU A 21 6.20 4.18 31.35
N LYS A 22 6.51 4.89 32.44
CA LYS A 22 7.71 4.60 33.24
C LYS A 22 7.60 3.21 33.86
N LEU A 23 8.62 2.39 33.62
CA LEU A 23 8.69 1.03 34.15
C LEU A 23 8.65 1.05 35.68
N ILE A 24 7.60 0.45 36.25
CA ILE A 24 7.46 0.31 37.69
C ILE A 24 8.24 -0.95 38.11
N LYS A 25 9.26 -0.80 38.96
CA LYS A 25 9.87 -1.95 39.66
C LYS A 25 8.92 -2.42 40.76
N GLY A 26 8.00 -3.33 40.44
CA GLY A 26 7.11 -3.98 41.41
C GLY A 26 5.74 -4.31 40.85
N LYS A 27 5.16 -5.43 41.32
CA LYS A 27 3.77 -5.82 41.01
C LYS A 27 2.81 -4.93 41.81
N ASN A 28 1.96 -4.16 41.14
CA ASN A 28 0.85 -3.47 41.79
C ASN A 28 -0.48 -3.92 41.15
N PRO A 29 -1.39 -4.56 41.91
CA PRO A 29 -2.74 -4.85 41.46
C PRO A 29 -3.64 -3.65 41.80
N ASN A 30 -4.58 -3.37 40.89
CA ASN A 30 -5.89 -2.69 41.08
C ASN A 30 -6.07 -1.46 40.19
N ILE A 31 -6.97 -1.57 39.22
CA ILE A 31 -7.86 -0.47 38.81
C ILE A 31 -9.24 -1.07 38.49
N GLN A 32 -10.27 -0.62 39.21
CA GLN A 32 -11.68 -0.94 38.93
C GLN A 32 -12.55 0.33 39.06
N ASN A 33 -13.62 0.36 38.27
CA ASN A 33 -14.88 1.15 38.32
C ASN A 33 -15.09 2.40 37.43
N SER A 34 -15.81 2.14 36.32
CA SER A 34 -17.19 2.54 35.94
C SER A 34 -17.70 4.00 35.98
N ASN A 35 -18.23 4.45 34.83
CA ASN A 35 -19.34 5.42 34.71
C ASN A 35 -20.25 5.01 33.51
N ILE A 36 -21.38 4.33 33.74
CA ILE A 36 -22.27 3.76 32.69
C ILE A 36 -23.76 4.08 32.97
N SER A 37 -24.18 5.35 32.91
CA SER A 37 -25.63 5.62 32.85
C SER A 37 -26.04 6.73 31.90
N LEU A 38 -25.18 7.71 31.63
CA LEU A 38 -25.41 8.74 30.59
C LEU A 38 -24.86 8.37 29.21
N LEU A 39 -24.02 7.34 29.11
CA LEU A 39 -23.35 6.92 27.86
C LEU A 39 -24.23 6.07 26.93
N SER A 40 -25.32 5.48 27.42
CA SER A 40 -26.10 4.50 26.66
C SER A 40 -26.88 5.08 25.47
N HIS A 41 -27.02 6.40 25.41
CA HIS A 41 -27.74 7.13 24.35
C HIS A 41 -26.97 8.35 23.83
N ILE A 42 -25.64 8.36 24.00
CA ILE A 42 -24.79 9.51 23.62
C ILE A 42 -24.86 9.83 22.12
N ASP A 43 -25.17 8.85 21.29
CA ASP A 43 -25.42 8.98 19.85
C ASP A 43 -26.64 9.86 19.52
N LYS A 44 -27.58 10.00 20.47
CA LYS A 44 -28.80 10.81 20.33
C LYS A 44 -28.70 12.17 21.02
N VAL A 45 -27.62 12.44 21.74
CA VAL A 45 -27.41 13.71 22.45
C VAL A 45 -26.84 14.74 21.46
N PRO A 46 -27.52 15.86 21.21
CA PRO A 46 -26.98 16.92 20.36
C PRO A 46 -25.66 17.48 20.91
N GLN A 47 -24.72 17.80 20.01
CA GLN A 47 -23.38 18.30 20.36
C GLN A 47 -23.40 19.48 21.34
N ASN A 48 -24.36 20.39 21.20
CA ASN A 48 -24.50 21.58 22.06
C ASN A 48 -24.99 21.29 23.49
N GLN A 49 -25.49 20.07 23.74
CA GLN A 49 -25.86 19.59 25.07
C GLN A 49 -24.73 18.83 25.77
N LEU A 50 -23.62 18.57 25.06
CA LEU A 50 -22.42 18.01 25.65
C LEU A 50 -21.71 19.07 26.50
N GLU A 51 -21.00 18.62 27.52
CA GLU A 51 -20.23 19.51 28.39
C GLU A 51 -19.16 20.28 27.57
N SER A 52 -19.00 21.57 27.88
CA SER A 52 -18.17 22.51 27.11
C SER A 52 -16.70 22.10 27.00
N ASN A 53 -16.08 21.64 28.09
CA ASN A 53 -14.71 21.17 28.12
C ASN A 53 -14.57 19.88 27.30
N PHE A 54 -15.54 18.94 27.36
CA PHE A 54 -15.58 17.78 26.46
C PHE A 54 -15.62 18.18 24.99
N GLN A 55 -16.43 19.17 24.63
CA GLN A 55 -16.48 19.68 23.25
C GLN A 55 -15.14 20.33 22.83
N GLU A 56 -14.48 21.07 23.73
CA GLU A 56 -13.17 21.65 23.47
C GLU A 56 -12.10 20.58 23.27
N GLN A 57 -12.08 19.56 24.14
CA GLN A 57 -11.15 18.43 24.06
C GLN A 57 -11.38 17.60 22.79
N LEU A 58 -12.64 17.35 22.41
CA LEU A 58 -12.96 16.66 21.15
C LEU A 58 -12.45 17.44 19.94
N LYS A 59 -12.59 18.77 19.93
CA LYS A 59 -12.06 19.62 18.85
C LYS A 59 -10.53 19.56 18.80
N LYS A 60 -9.85 19.59 19.96
CA LYS A 60 -8.39 19.42 20.05
C LYS A 60 -7.97 18.07 19.49
N LEU A 61 -8.64 16.98 19.88
CA LEU A 61 -8.38 15.63 19.40
C LEU A 61 -8.57 15.52 17.88
N CYS A 62 -9.70 15.98 17.35
CA CYS A 62 -9.95 15.94 15.91
C CYS A 62 -8.89 16.72 15.14
N SER A 63 -8.57 17.94 15.58
CA SER A 63 -7.53 18.76 14.98
C SER A 63 -6.18 18.04 15.01
N TYR A 64 -5.82 17.45 16.15
CA TYR A 64 -4.59 16.68 16.29
C TYR A 64 -4.53 15.51 15.30
N VAL A 65 -5.59 14.71 15.19
CA VAL A 65 -5.64 13.58 14.25
C VAL A 65 -5.53 14.06 12.81
N PHE A 66 -6.29 15.08 12.39
CA PHE A 66 -6.25 15.56 11.01
C PHE A 66 -4.92 16.23 10.64
N THR A 67 -4.24 16.85 11.60
CA THR A 67 -2.95 17.50 11.37
C THR A 67 -1.78 16.52 11.44
N ASN A 68 -1.82 15.52 12.34
CA ASN A 68 -0.66 14.69 12.65
C ASN A 68 -0.76 13.24 12.12
N ALA A 69 -1.94 12.77 11.72
CA ALA A 69 -2.08 11.43 11.16
C ALA A 69 -1.24 11.29 9.90
N LYS A 70 -0.29 10.35 9.93
CA LYS A 70 0.55 10.03 8.79
C LYS A 70 -0.15 9.02 7.89
N THR A 71 0.02 9.19 6.58
CA THR A 71 -0.38 8.18 5.61
C THR A 71 0.25 6.83 5.98
N LYS A 72 -0.55 5.77 5.96
CA LYS A 72 -0.07 4.42 6.28
C LYS A 72 1.01 4.00 5.28
N THR A 73 2.14 3.55 5.79
CA THR A 73 3.23 3.00 4.98
C THR A 73 3.61 1.59 5.41
N LEU A 74 4.19 0.82 4.48
CA LEU A 74 4.89 -0.44 4.74
C LEU A 74 6.41 -0.18 4.83
N ARG A 75 7.18 -1.19 5.27
CA ARG A 75 8.65 -1.10 5.32
C ARG A 75 9.20 -0.69 3.94
N GLY A 76 10.07 0.32 3.91
CA GLY A 76 10.56 0.92 2.66
C GLY A 76 9.78 2.16 2.21
N GLY A 77 8.88 2.70 3.04
CA GLY A 77 8.18 3.96 2.75
C GLY A 77 7.02 3.83 1.77
N ILE A 78 6.57 2.61 1.51
CA ILE A 78 5.54 2.33 0.51
C ILE A 78 4.18 2.77 1.04
N THR A 79 3.60 3.78 0.41
CA THR A 79 2.24 4.24 0.74
C THR A 79 1.21 3.14 0.50
N VAL A 80 0.37 2.90 1.50
CA VAL A 80 -0.76 1.98 1.41
C VAL A 80 -1.96 2.71 0.82
N THR A 81 -2.21 2.45 -0.45
CA THR A 81 -3.40 2.87 -1.21
C THR A 81 -4.58 1.91 -0.97
N GLY A 82 -5.77 2.23 -1.50
CA GLY A 82 -6.97 1.39 -1.32
C GLY A 82 -6.82 -0.05 -1.83
N ASN A 83 -6.24 -0.24 -3.03
CA ASN A 83 -5.96 -1.57 -3.60
C ASN A 83 -4.94 -2.37 -2.77
N ARG A 84 -3.90 -1.70 -2.25
CA ARG A 84 -2.91 -2.31 -1.35
C ARG A 84 -3.57 -2.72 -0.04
N LEU A 85 -4.40 -1.85 0.54
CA LEU A 85 -5.13 -2.14 1.77
C LEU A 85 -6.06 -3.34 1.59
N ALA A 86 -6.81 -3.42 0.48
CA ALA A 86 -7.68 -4.55 0.18
C ALA A 86 -6.89 -5.88 0.16
N THR A 87 -5.73 -5.89 -0.51
CA THR A 87 -4.86 -7.08 -0.55
C THR A 87 -4.32 -7.44 0.83
N LEU A 88 -3.94 -6.45 1.66
CA LEU A 88 -3.48 -6.70 3.03
C LEU A 88 -4.61 -7.27 3.90
N VAL A 89 -5.81 -6.71 3.81
CA VAL A 89 -7.00 -7.18 4.55
C VAL A 89 -7.33 -8.61 4.16
N GLU A 90 -7.44 -8.91 2.87
CA GLU A 90 -7.66 -10.27 2.37
C GLU A 90 -6.61 -11.24 2.94
N THR A 91 -5.33 -10.88 2.84
CA THR A 91 -4.23 -11.75 3.29
C THR A 91 -4.29 -12.04 4.79
N TYR A 92 -4.57 -11.02 5.61
CA TYR A 92 -4.65 -11.20 7.07
C TYR A 92 -5.90 -11.94 7.50
N VAL A 93 -7.07 -11.63 6.92
CA VAL A 93 -8.32 -12.33 7.22
C VAL A 93 -8.20 -13.81 6.84
N ASP A 94 -7.62 -14.11 5.68
CA ASP A 94 -7.32 -15.48 5.26
C ASP A 94 -6.42 -16.21 6.25
N ALA A 95 -5.36 -15.55 6.73
CA ALA A 95 -4.44 -16.15 7.69
C ALA A 95 -5.16 -16.52 8.99
N ILE A 96 -5.99 -15.61 9.52
CA ILE A 96 -6.80 -15.81 10.72
C ILE A 96 -7.79 -16.98 10.52
N ASN A 97 -8.54 -16.96 9.42
CA ASN A 97 -9.54 -17.98 9.13
C ASN A 97 -8.93 -19.37 8.93
N LYS A 98 -7.67 -19.44 8.48
CA LYS A 98 -6.91 -20.69 8.33
C LYS A 98 -6.18 -21.11 9.62
N GLY A 99 -6.33 -20.38 10.72
CA GLY A 99 -5.64 -20.67 11.98
C GLY A 99 -4.13 -20.41 11.95
N THR A 100 -3.66 -19.65 10.97
CA THR A 100 -2.24 -19.27 10.81
C THR A 100 -1.99 -17.87 11.36
N ILE A 101 -0.73 -17.54 11.63
CA ILE A 101 -0.36 -16.24 12.21
C ILE A 101 -0.34 -15.16 11.11
N PRO A 102 -1.12 -14.07 11.23
CA PRO A 102 -1.01 -12.92 10.35
C PRO A 102 0.40 -12.34 10.39
N CYS A 103 1.11 -12.40 9.26
CA CYS A 103 2.52 -12.03 9.16
C CYS A 103 2.70 -10.91 8.12
N LEU A 104 3.37 -9.84 8.52
CA LEU A 104 3.60 -8.67 7.67
C LEU A 104 4.42 -9.02 6.44
N GLU A 105 5.45 -9.85 6.59
CA GLU A 105 6.33 -10.28 5.51
C GLU A 105 5.55 -11.08 4.44
N ASN A 106 4.63 -11.96 4.87
CA ASN A 106 3.78 -12.73 3.96
C ASN A 106 2.79 -11.83 3.21
N ALA A 107 2.23 -10.82 3.91
CA ALA A 107 1.33 -9.84 3.30
C ALA A 107 2.06 -8.97 2.27
N VAL A 108 3.28 -8.52 2.57
CA VAL A 108 4.13 -7.77 1.63
C VAL A 108 4.52 -8.62 0.42
N THR A 109 4.83 -9.91 0.63
CA THR A 109 5.17 -10.84 -0.47
C THR A 109 3.99 -11.07 -1.40
N THR A 110 2.80 -11.30 -0.84
CA THR A 110 1.56 -11.45 -1.62
C THR A 110 1.26 -10.18 -2.42
N LEU A 111 1.47 -9.01 -1.80
CA LEU A 111 1.31 -7.74 -2.47
C LEU A 111 2.30 -7.56 -3.64
N ALA A 112 3.58 -7.87 -3.42
CA ALA A 112 4.62 -7.84 -4.46
C ALA A 112 4.29 -8.76 -5.64
N GLN A 113 3.80 -9.96 -5.36
CA GLN A 113 3.38 -10.88 -6.42
C GLN A 113 2.23 -10.32 -7.25
N ARG A 114 1.19 -9.77 -6.61
CA ARG A 114 0.05 -9.17 -7.32
C ARG A 114 0.47 -7.95 -8.14
N GLU A 115 1.22 -7.02 -7.55
CA GLU A 115 1.64 -5.79 -8.23
C GLU A 115 2.60 -6.08 -9.39
N ASN A 116 3.60 -6.93 -9.20
CA ASN A 116 4.53 -7.27 -10.28
C ASN A 116 3.86 -8.04 -11.41
N SER A 117 2.87 -8.89 -11.11
CA SER A 117 2.09 -9.58 -12.15
C SER A 117 1.28 -8.58 -12.99
N ALA A 118 0.64 -7.60 -12.34
CA ALA A 118 -0.09 -6.55 -13.03
C ALA A 118 0.85 -5.63 -13.84
N ALA A 119 2.01 -5.27 -13.28
CA ALA A 119 3.04 -4.48 -13.96
C ALA A 119 3.58 -5.19 -15.19
N LEU A 120 3.85 -6.50 -15.10
CA LEU A 120 4.29 -7.32 -16.21
C LEU A 120 3.26 -7.33 -17.33
N GLN A 121 2.00 -7.57 -17.01
CA GLN A 121 0.92 -7.58 -17.99
C GLN A 121 0.80 -6.22 -18.67
N LYS A 122 0.76 -5.14 -17.88
CA LYS A 122 0.69 -3.77 -18.38
C LYS A 122 1.84 -3.43 -19.33
N ALA A 123 3.07 -3.81 -18.97
CA ALA A 123 4.25 -3.61 -19.82
C ALA A 123 4.21 -4.43 -21.11
N ALA A 124 3.77 -5.69 -21.04
CA ALA A 124 3.64 -6.55 -22.20
C ALA A 124 2.54 -6.07 -23.17
N ASP A 125 1.45 -5.51 -22.63
CA ASP A 125 0.38 -4.89 -23.41
C ASP A 125 0.86 -3.60 -24.07
N HIS A 126 1.55 -2.73 -23.31
CA HIS A 126 2.18 -1.50 -23.85
C HIS A 126 3.11 -1.82 -25.01
N TYR A 127 3.99 -2.82 -24.86
CA TYR A 127 4.85 -3.28 -25.95
C TYR A 127 4.04 -3.67 -27.19
N SER A 128 2.97 -4.45 -27.00
CA SER A 128 2.17 -4.99 -28.12
C SER A 128 1.42 -3.89 -28.85
N GLU A 129 0.86 -2.94 -28.09
CA GLU A 129 0.18 -1.77 -28.62
C GLU A 129 1.15 -0.89 -29.42
N GLN A 130 2.32 -0.57 -28.87
CA GLN A 130 3.31 0.24 -29.57
C GLN A 130 3.83 -0.44 -30.84
N MET A 131 4.05 -1.76 -30.81
CA MET A 131 4.41 -2.54 -32.00
C MET A 131 3.30 -2.49 -33.07
N ALA A 132 2.04 -2.65 -32.69
CA ALA A 132 0.91 -2.63 -33.62
C ALA A 132 0.68 -1.24 -34.25
N GLN A 133 0.96 -0.17 -33.51
CA GLN A 133 0.84 1.20 -34.00
C GLN A 133 1.98 1.60 -34.96
N ARG A 134 3.21 1.11 -34.69
CA ARG A 134 4.42 1.56 -35.39
C ARG A 134 4.83 0.68 -36.56
N VAL A 135 4.46 -0.60 -36.57
CA VAL A 135 4.87 -1.54 -37.62
C VAL A 135 3.73 -1.82 -38.59
N GLN A 136 4.03 -1.67 -39.88
CA GLN A 136 3.24 -2.24 -40.97
C GLN A 136 4.07 -3.31 -41.66
N PHE A 137 3.44 -4.47 -41.90
CA PHE A 137 4.10 -5.62 -42.51
C PHE A 137 3.75 -5.70 -44.01
N PRO A 138 4.72 -6.06 -44.88
CA PRO A 138 6.16 -6.18 -44.60
C PRO A 138 6.82 -4.80 -44.42
N THR A 139 7.92 -4.76 -43.68
CA THR A 139 8.75 -3.55 -43.50
C THR A 139 9.70 -3.34 -44.69
N ASP A 140 10.21 -2.12 -44.88
CA ASP A 140 11.17 -1.85 -45.97
C ASP A 140 12.52 -2.53 -45.72
N THR A 141 12.94 -2.60 -44.45
CA THR A 141 14.18 -3.28 -44.05
C THR A 141 14.02 -3.99 -42.70
N LEU A 142 14.78 -5.08 -42.52
CA LEU A 142 14.88 -5.75 -41.22
C LEU A 142 15.40 -4.81 -40.11
N GLN A 143 16.23 -3.84 -40.48
CA GLN A 143 16.79 -2.86 -39.55
C GLN A 143 15.71 -1.95 -38.97
N GLU A 144 14.75 -1.50 -39.80
CA GLU A 144 13.59 -0.72 -39.35
C GLU A 144 12.78 -1.49 -38.30
N LEU A 145 12.48 -2.76 -38.56
CA LEU A 145 11.75 -3.62 -37.61
C LEU A 145 12.51 -3.78 -36.29
N LEU A 146 13.84 -3.95 -36.33
CA LEU A 146 14.69 -4.06 -35.14
C LEU A 146 14.72 -2.77 -34.30
N GLU A 147 14.75 -1.60 -34.96
CA GLU A 147 14.73 -0.31 -34.29
C GLU A 147 13.40 -0.06 -33.57
N VAL A 148 12.27 -0.38 -34.21
CA VAL A 148 10.95 -0.29 -33.58
C VAL A 148 10.85 -1.21 -32.37
N HIS A 149 11.33 -2.45 -32.49
CA HIS A 149 11.39 -3.38 -31.35
C HIS A 149 12.19 -2.82 -30.17
N THR A 150 13.38 -2.28 -30.44
CA THR A 150 14.26 -1.72 -29.42
C THR A 150 13.63 -0.53 -28.69
N ALA A 151 12.89 0.31 -29.42
CA ALA A 151 12.14 1.42 -28.84
C ALA A 151 10.99 0.91 -27.95
N CYS A 152 10.16 0.00 -28.47
CA CYS A 152 9.01 -0.54 -27.74
C CYS A 152 9.42 -1.34 -26.49
N GLU A 153 10.52 -2.09 -26.57
CA GLU A 153 11.08 -2.83 -25.43
C GLU A 153 11.52 -1.88 -24.30
N ARG A 154 12.23 -0.81 -24.64
CA ARG A 154 12.68 0.20 -23.67
C ARG A 154 11.50 0.85 -22.95
N GLU A 155 10.47 1.23 -23.70
CA GLU A 155 9.25 1.81 -23.14
C GLU A 155 8.52 0.82 -22.22
N ALA A 156 8.40 -0.44 -22.63
CA ALA A 156 7.80 -1.49 -21.81
C ALA A 156 8.55 -1.72 -20.49
N ILE A 157 9.89 -1.68 -20.52
CA ILE A 157 10.72 -1.76 -19.31
C ILE A 157 10.45 -0.56 -18.41
N THR A 158 10.36 0.66 -18.95
CA THR A 158 10.02 1.85 -18.15
C THR A 158 8.66 1.70 -17.48
N VAL A 159 7.63 1.28 -18.23
CA VAL A 159 6.28 1.03 -17.69
C VAL A 159 6.32 -0.02 -16.57
N PHE A 160 7.07 -1.11 -16.75
CA PHE A 160 7.24 -2.12 -15.71
C PHE A 160 7.89 -1.54 -14.46
N MET A 161 9.01 -0.83 -14.60
CA MET A 161 9.76 -0.28 -13.46
C MET A 161 8.92 0.72 -12.64
N GLU A 162 8.08 1.52 -13.29
CA GLU A 162 7.17 2.45 -12.62
C GLU A 162 6.10 1.77 -11.76
N HIS A 163 5.69 0.55 -12.13
CA HIS A 163 4.55 -0.15 -11.51
C HIS A 163 4.96 -1.40 -10.72
N SER A 164 6.20 -1.87 -10.90
CA SER A 164 6.75 -3.01 -10.18
C SER A 164 6.98 -2.67 -8.71
N PHE A 165 6.90 -3.69 -7.88
CA PHE A 165 7.06 -3.58 -6.44
C PHE A 165 7.84 -4.78 -5.89
N LYS A 166 9.01 -4.51 -5.31
CA LYS A 166 9.84 -5.49 -4.59
C LYS A 166 10.16 -6.76 -5.42
N ASP A 167 10.50 -6.61 -6.69
CA ASP A 167 11.03 -7.70 -7.53
C ASP A 167 12.54 -7.94 -7.28
N GLU A 168 12.93 -8.19 -6.03
CA GLU A 168 14.36 -8.25 -5.61
C GLU A 168 15.17 -9.32 -6.35
N ASN A 169 14.53 -10.43 -6.75
CA ASN A 169 15.17 -11.52 -7.50
C ASN A 169 15.13 -11.32 -9.03
N LEU A 170 14.61 -10.18 -9.50
CA LEU A 170 14.36 -9.84 -10.91
C LEU A 170 13.50 -10.91 -11.61
N GLY A 171 12.64 -11.59 -10.86
CA GLY A 171 11.89 -12.75 -11.35
C GLY A 171 10.80 -12.35 -12.33
N PHE A 172 10.11 -11.24 -12.07
CA PHE A 172 9.11 -10.70 -12.99
C PHE A 172 9.76 -9.94 -14.14
N GLN A 173 10.86 -9.21 -13.90
CA GLN A 173 11.61 -8.58 -14.97
C GLN A 173 12.12 -9.58 -16.01
N LYS A 174 12.67 -10.73 -15.58
CA LYS A 174 13.07 -11.82 -16.51
C LYS A 174 11.89 -12.34 -17.32
N LYS A 175 10.74 -12.57 -16.67
CA LYS A 175 9.51 -13.01 -17.37
C LYS A 175 9.01 -11.97 -18.39
N LEU A 176 9.18 -10.69 -18.12
CA LEU A 176 8.87 -9.62 -19.07
C LEU A 176 9.75 -9.71 -20.31
N ILE A 177 11.07 -9.84 -20.12
CA ILE A 177 12.05 -9.98 -21.21
C ILE A 177 11.73 -11.22 -22.06
N GLU A 178 11.50 -12.37 -21.44
CA GLU A 178 11.10 -13.61 -22.14
C GLU A 178 9.79 -13.43 -22.94
N THR A 179 8.85 -12.65 -22.42
CA THR A 179 7.57 -12.37 -23.08
C THR A 179 7.77 -11.46 -24.29
N ILE A 180 8.62 -10.45 -24.19
CA ILE A 180 8.98 -9.55 -25.29
C ILE A 180 9.72 -10.32 -26.39
N GLU A 181 10.71 -11.13 -26.04
CA GLU A 181 11.45 -11.95 -27.00
C GLU A 181 10.56 -12.92 -27.77
N ARG A 182 9.56 -13.52 -27.11
CA ARG A 182 8.56 -14.37 -27.78
C ARG A 182 7.70 -13.59 -28.78
N LYS A 183 7.27 -12.37 -28.42
CA LYS A 183 6.49 -11.50 -29.31
C LYS A 183 7.34 -11.05 -30.51
N LYS A 184 8.60 -10.68 -30.28
CA LYS A 184 9.59 -10.33 -31.30
C LYS A 184 9.82 -11.46 -32.30
N GLY A 185 10.00 -12.69 -31.82
CA GLY A 185 10.10 -13.88 -32.68
C GLY A 185 8.86 -14.09 -33.56
N SER A 186 7.68 -13.82 -33.02
CA SER A 186 6.41 -13.90 -33.77
C SER A 186 6.32 -12.83 -34.86
N SER A 187 6.76 -11.60 -34.58
CA SER A 187 6.83 -10.53 -35.58
C SER A 187 7.74 -10.87 -36.76
N PHE A 188 8.92 -11.45 -36.50
CA PHE A 188 9.82 -11.90 -37.59
C PHE A 188 9.22 -13.03 -38.43
N ALA A 189 8.42 -13.91 -37.84
CA ALA A 189 7.72 -14.95 -38.59
C ALA A 189 6.58 -14.37 -39.47
N THR A 190 5.98 -13.26 -39.06
CA THR A 190 5.00 -12.51 -39.88
C THR A 190 5.68 -11.76 -41.01
N GLU A 191 6.80 -11.07 -40.74
CA GLU A 191 7.62 -10.39 -41.75
C GLU A 191 7.98 -11.32 -42.91
N ARG A 192 8.52 -12.51 -42.62
CA ARG A 192 8.90 -13.48 -43.67
C ARG A 192 7.74 -13.98 -44.52
N ARG A 193 6.52 -14.02 -43.97
CA ARG A 193 5.31 -14.45 -44.70
C ARG A 193 4.73 -13.36 -45.58
N GLY A 194 5.02 -12.09 -45.30
CA GLY A 194 4.62 -10.95 -46.14
C GLY A 194 5.52 -10.73 -47.35
N ILE A 195 6.72 -11.33 -47.36
CA ILE A 195 7.73 -11.18 -48.42
C ILE A 195 7.65 -12.32 -49.46
N SER A 196 6.93 -13.42 -49.16
CA SER A 196 6.71 -14.57 -50.04
C SER A 196 5.52 -14.41 -50.96
#